data_AF-A0A7V9I0G4-F1
#
_entry.id   AF-A0A7V9I0G4-F1
#
_cell.length_a   1.000
_cell.length_b   1.000
_cell.length_c   1.000
_cell.angle_alpha   90.00
_cell.angle_beta   90.00
_cell.angle_gamma   90.00
#
_symmetry.space_group_name_H-M   'P 1'
#
loop_
_entity.id
_entity.type
_entity.pdbx_description
1 polymer ?
#
loop_
_entity_poly.entity_id
_entity_poly.type
_entity_poly.pdbx_seq_one_letter_code
_entity_poly.pdbx_strand_id
1 'polypeptide(L)'
;VLIVPDTMPLPAGAGTAHRLADGLTGWLPDPRPEPGAHGTACLLKLTSGSTGAPRATATEEHHLVADVRQIVASMDIGPQTRQLAVIPLSHSYGFSNLLLPLLWQGTPLRLRPQFVPTQIAGDVADGAIETLAGVPFMFDHLARHQAAPLGPTLRLVLSAGARLSFETVQAFHRATGLKVRSFYGSSETGGICFDDSAALDPAVPVGRPLAHTVVQLLPDDQAPSGSGRLAVLGPAVIERYAADGSTEPAPGGQFVTGDYGYQDAGGRFVLTGRTASFVNVAGRKVQPQDVEAALRALPAIADAVVMAVHDEVRGEALGACLASARPWTGRQVREALSARLAPHKLPRVVVVLPELPVTARGKIDRAAVARLLDDAQR
;
A
#
# COMPACT_ATOMS: atom_id res chain seq x y z
N VAL A 1 -2.76 19.10 2.67
CA VAL A 1 -2.02 19.51 3.90
C VAL A 1 -1.22 18.32 4.37
N LEU A 2 0.10 18.43 4.46
CA LEU A 2 0.96 17.39 5.04
C LEU A 2 1.19 17.75 6.51
N ILE A 3 0.89 16.87 7.46
CA ILE A 3 1.12 17.12 8.89
C ILE A 3 2.22 16.18 9.35
N VAL A 4 3.34 16.74 9.81
CA VAL A 4 4.51 15.97 10.28
C VAL A 4 4.96 16.48 11.64
N PRO A 5 5.64 15.64 12.46
CA PRO A 5 6.33 16.12 13.66
C PRO A 5 7.39 17.17 13.31
N ASP A 6 7.59 18.16 14.17
CA ASP A 6 8.57 19.26 14.00
C ASP A 6 10.00 18.78 13.74
N THR A 7 10.31 17.54 14.11
CA THR A 7 11.63 16.93 14.01
C THR A 7 11.95 16.32 12.63
N MET A 8 10.99 16.25 11.70
CA MET A 8 11.20 15.61 10.40
C MET A 8 11.74 16.61 9.36
N PRO A 9 12.87 16.32 8.68
CA PRO A 9 13.35 17.14 7.57
C PRO A 9 12.43 17.01 6.36
N LEU A 10 12.46 18.05 5.53
CA LEU A 10 11.38 18.34 4.59
C LEU A 10 11.72 17.88 3.18
N PRO A 11 10.74 17.40 2.40
CA PRO A 11 10.93 17.25 0.97
C PRO A 11 11.27 18.62 0.36
N ALA A 12 12.29 18.67 -0.49
CA ALA A 12 12.56 19.87 -1.28
C ALA A 12 11.31 20.24 -2.09
N GLY A 13 10.84 21.48 -1.96
CA GLY A 13 9.61 21.97 -2.62
C GLY A 13 8.33 21.87 -1.78
N ALA A 14 8.39 21.46 -0.51
CA ALA A 14 7.27 21.63 0.42
C ALA A 14 7.11 23.13 0.76
N GLY A 15 5.90 23.67 0.61
CA GLY A 15 5.63 25.11 0.74
C GLY A 15 5.62 25.64 2.17
N THR A 16 4.72 26.58 2.49
CA THR A 16 4.71 27.25 3.80
C THR A 16 4.42 26.29 4.96
N ALA A 17 5.27 26.33 5.98
CA ALA A 17 5.13 25.61 7.24
C ALA A 17 4.25 26.38 8.24
N HIS A 18 3.32 25.68 8.88
CA HIS A 18 2.43 26.19 9.92
C HIS A 18 2.59 25.33 11.16
N ARG A 19 3.09 25.89 12.27
CA ARG A 19 3.09 25.14 13.53
C ARG A 19 1.66 24.93 14.02
N LEU A 20 1.34 23.66 14.24
CA LEU A 20 0.11 23.17 14.84
C LEU A 20 0.38 22.86 16.33
N ALA A 21 -0.67 22.50 17.08
CA ALA A 21 -0.51 22.04 18.45
C ALA A 21 0.34 20.75 18.53
N ASP A 22 0.84 20.45 19.73
CA ASP A 22 1.50 19.18 20.07
C ASP A 22 2.78 18.85 19.28
N GLY A 23 3.56 19.87 18.89
CA GLY A 23 4.84 19.68 18.20
C GLY A 23 4.68 19.15 16.77
N LEU A 24 3.53 19.44 16.16
CA LEU A 24 3.24 19.15 14.78
C LEU A 24 3.41 20.41 13.94
N THR A 25 3.89 20.24 12.72
CA THR A 25 3.88 21.29 11.70
C THR A 25 3.05 20.81 10.52
N GLY A 26 2.05 21.60 10.15
CA GLY A 26 1.25 21.46 8.94
C GLY A 26 1.89 22.21 7.78
N TRP A 27 1.97 21.58 6.62
CA TRP A 27 2.60 22.12 5.43
C TRP A 27 1.55 22.31 4.35
N LEU A 28 1.50 23.52 3.82
CA LEU A 28 0.75 23.85 2.61
C LEU A 28 1.72 23.83 1.42
N PRO A 29 1.33 23.27 0.26
CA PRO A 29 2.13 23.42 -0.95
C PRO A 29 2.35 24.90 -1.27
N ASP A 30 3.47 25.23 -1.92
CA ASP A 30 3.76 26.57 -2.49
C ASP A 30 4.15 26.38 -3.97
N PRO A 31 3.42 26.93 -4.95
CA PRO A 31 2.23 27.76 -4.78
C PRO A 31 1.13 27.03 -4.01
N ARG A 32 0.48 27.76 -3.09
CA ARG A 32 -0.77 27.27 -2.50
C ARG A 32 -1.69 26.97 -3.68
N PRO A 33 -2.23 25.75 -3.81
CA PRO A 33 -3.23 25.51 -4.83
C PRO A 33 -4.33 26.54 -4.62
N GLU A 34 -4.53 27.45 -5.56
CA GLU A 34 -5.52 28.49 -5.35
C GLU A 34 -6.89 27.82 -5.20
N PRO A 35 -7.70 28.21 -4.20
CA PRO A 35 -9.08 27.76 -4.13
C PRO A 35 -9.78 28.00 -5.49
N GLY A 36 -10.19 26.93 -6.17
CA GLY A 36 -10.78 26.99 -7.51
C GLY A 36 -9.82 26.81 -8.70
N ALA A 37 -8.49 26.85 -8.52
CA ALA A 37 -7.53 26.60 -9.61
C ALA A 37 -7.57 25.17 -10.16
N HIS A 38 -8.11 24.23 -9.39
CA HIS A 38 -8.32 22.84 -9.81
C HIS A 38 -9.80 22.54 -10.14
N GLY A 39 -10.59 23.58 -10.42
CA GLY A 39 -12.02 23.46 -10.73
C GLY A 39 -12.82 22.98 -9.51
N THR A 40 -13.49 21.84 -9.65
CA THR A 40 -14.34 21.16 -8.67
C THR A 40 -13.58 20.21 -7.72
N ALA A 41 -12.24 20.15 -7.78
CA ALA A 41 -11.45 19.29 -6.89
C ALA A 41 -11.52 19.77 -5.43
N CYS A 42 -11.98 18.88 -4.53
CA CYS A 42 -12.23 19.20 -3.12
C CYS A 42 -11.15 18.64 -2.18
N LEU A 43 -10.34 17.68 -2.65
CA LEU A 43 -9.32 17.03 -1.85
C LEU A 43 -8.09 16.66 -2.69
N LEU A 44 -6.91 16.98 -2.17
CA LEU A 44 -5.64 16.49 -2.68
C LEU A 44 -5.10 15.40 -1.75
N LYS A 45 -5.08 14.14 -2.20
CA LYS A 45 -4.45 13.04 -1.46
C LYS A 45 -3.01 12.86 -1.96
N LEU A 46 -2.05 12.93 -1.06
CA LEU A 46 -0.65 12.71 -1.39
C LEU A 46 -0.34 11.20 -1.38
N THR A 47 0.24 10.72 -2.46
CA THR A 47 0.72 9.35 -2.62
C THR A 47 2.24 9.34 -2.77
N SER A 48 2.90 8.28 -2.32
CA SER A 48 4.31 8.06 -2.61
C SER A 48 4.44 7.81 -4.12
N GLY A 49 4.86 8.81 -4.89
CA GLY A 49 5.03 8.68 -6.33
C GLY A 49 6.10 7.63 -6.67
N SER A 50 5.96 7.00 -7.85
CA SER A 50 6.90 6.01 -8.39
C SER A 50 8.32 6.56 -8.61
N THR A 51 8.49 7.89 -8.61
CA THR A 51 9.77 8.61 -8.77
C THR A 51 10.34 9.15 -7.45
N GLY A 52 9.72 8.85 -6.31
CA GLY A 52 10.14 9.32 -4.98
C GLY A 52 9.60 10.71 -4.57
N ALA A 53 9.13 11.52 -5.51
CA ALA A 53 8.38 12.75 -5.22
C ALA A 53 6.90 12.41 -4.93
N PRO A 54 6.25 13.04 -3.94
CA PRO A 54 4.82 12.84 -3.69
C PRO A 54 3.99 13.25 -4.91
N ARG A 55 3.11 12.35 -5.40
CA ARG A 55 2.08 12.70 -6.37
C ARG A 55 0.81 13.09 -5.62
N ALA A 56 0.06 14.06 -6.12
CA ALA A 56 -1.21 14.46 -5.52
C ALA A 56 -2.36 14.04 -6.42
N THR A 57 -3.28 13.20 -5.93
CA THR A 57 -4.51 12.87 -6.65
C THR A 57 -5.50 14.02 -6.49
N ALA A 58 -6.07 14.52 -7.60
CA ALA A 58 -7.14 15.51 -7.54
C ALA A 58 -8.49 14.79 -7.40
N THR A 59 -9.02 14.74 -6.18
CA THR A 59 -10.29 14.08 -5.88
C THR A 59 -11.41 15.11 -5.74
N GLU A 60 -12.39 15.04 -6.65
CA GLU A 60 -13.59 15.87 -6.63
C GLU A 60 -14.68 15.31 -5.71
N GLU A 61 -15.66 16.14 -5.32
CA GLU A 61 -16.75 15.74 -4.43
C GLU A 61 -17.49 14.48 -4.89
N HIS A 62 -17.82 14.37 -6.18
CA HIS A 62 -18.55 13.23 -6.70
C HIS A 62 -17.79 11.90 -6.53
N HIS A 63 -16.45 11.91 -6.62
CA HIS A 63 -15.62 10.74 -6.34
C HIS A 63 -15.69 10.36 -4.85
N LEU A 64 -15.70 11.34 -3.95
CA LEU A 64 -15.81 11.11 -2.50
C LEU A 64 -17.18 10.52 -2.14
N VAL A 65 -18.25 11.07 -2.73
CA VAL A 65 -19.62 10.58 -2.55
C VAL A 65 -19.78 9.17 -3.11
N ALA A 66 -19.15 8.88 -4.26
CA ALA A 66 -19.11 7.53 -4.81
C ALA A 66 -18.39 6.56 -3.85
N ASP A 67 -17.14 6.85 -3.48
CA ASP A 67 -16.31 6.00 -2.61
C ASP A 67 -17.03 5.65 -1.30
N VAL A 68 -17.58 6.65 -0.60
CA VAL A 68 -18.28 6.41 0.66
C VAL A 68 -19.55 5.57 0.47
N ARG A 69 -20.36 5.83 -0.56
CA ARG A 69 -21.58 5.06 -0.85
C ARG A 69 -21.26 3.60 -1.13
N GLN A 70 -20.19 3.35 -1.87
CA GLN A 70 -19.73 1.99 -2.21
C GLN A 70 -19.27 1.24 -0.97
N ILE A 71 -18.45 1.87 -0.12
CA ILE A 71 -17.94 1.30 1.13
C ILE A 71 -19.08 0.98 2.10
N VAL A 72 -19.94 1.96 2.41
CA VAL A 72 -21.00 1.76 3.42
C VAL A 72 -22.01 0.71 2.98
N ALA A 73 -22.36 0.66 1.70
CA ALA A 73 -23.27 -0.35 1.16
C ALA A 73 -22.65 -1.75 1.16
N SER A 74 -21.37 -1.88 0.77
CA SER A 74 -20.73 -3.19 0.62
C SER A 74 -20.32 -3.83 1.96
N MET A 75 -20.10 -3.02 3.00
CA MET A 75 -19.69 -3.47 4.33
C MET A 75 -20.79 -3.39 5.39
N ASP A 76 -22.00 -2.97 4.99
CA ASP A 76 -23.13 -2.76 5.89
C ASP A 76 -22.78 -1.81 7.05
N ILE A 77 -22.17 -0.65 6.74
CA ILE A 77 -21.80 0.37 7.72
C ILE A 77 -22.89 1.44 7.73
N GLY A 78 -23.69 1.49 8.80
CA GLY A 78 -24.79 2.44 8.95
C GLY A 78 -24.44 3.69 9.76
N PRO A 79 -25.38 4.63 9.90
CA PRO A 79 -25.23 5.83 10.73
C PRO A 79 -25.20 5.51 12.24
N GLN A 80 -25.53 4.29 12.65
CA GLN A 80 -25.45 3.84 14.05
C GLN A 80 -24.29 2.87 14.29
N THR A 81 -23.59 2.45 13.24
CA THR A 81 -22.46 1.53 13.35
C THR A 81 -21.30 2.21 14.04
N ARG A 82 -20.84 1.65 15.16
CA ARG A 82 -19.75 2.26 15.95
C ARG A 82 -18.40 1.70 15.51
N GLN A 83 -17.53 2.59 15.04
CA GLN A 83 -16.23 2.21 14.48
C GLN A 83 -15.09 2.59 15.41
N LEU A 84 -14.06 1.75 15.52
CA LEU A 84 -12.81 2.07 16.21
C LEU A 84 -11.72 2.41 15.19
N ALA A 85 -11.19 3.64 15.28
CA ALA A 85 -10.09 4.12 14.46
C ALA A 85 -8.76 4.00 15.18
N VAL A 86 -7.95 3.03 14.74
CA VAL A 86 -6.53 2.90 15.12
C VAL A 86 -5.57 3.14 13.95
N ILE A 87 -6.13 3.56 12.80
CA ILE A 87 -5.41 3.87 11.57
C ILE A 87 -5.40 5.39 11.36
N PRO A 88 -4.29 5.99 10.92
CA PRO A 88 -4.23 7.42 10.63
C PRO A 88 -5.30 7.84 9.61
N LEU A 89 -6.10 8.85 9.96
CA LEU A 89 -7.12 9.42 9.06
C LEU A 89 -6.51 10.17 7.87
N SER A 90 -5.23 10.52 7.92
CA SER A 90 -4.48 11.10 6.80
C SER A 90 -4.15 10.10 5.70
N HIS A 91 -4.19 8.79 6.01
CA HIS A 91 -4.00 7.74 5.02
C HIS A 91 -5.33 7.49 4.29
N SER A 92 -5.29 7.23 2.98
CA SER A 92 -6.51 7.03 2.16
C SER A 92 -7.44 5.95 2.73
N TYR A 93 -6.89 4.86 3.27
CA TYR A 93 -7.66 3.84 3.99
C TYR A 93 -8.47 4.41 5.16
N GLY A 94 -7.83 5.12 6.09
CA GLY A 94 -8.49 5.70 7.26
C GLY A 94 -9.46 6.83 6.86
N PHE A 95 -9.08 7.62 5.87
CA PHE A 95 -9.96 8.64 5.30
C PHE A 95 -11.25 8.03 4.75
N SER A 96 -11.15 7.06 3.82
CA SER A 96 -12.31 6.51 3.12
C SER A 96 -13.17 5.57 3.97
N ASN A 97 -12.60 4.77 4.87
CA ASN A 97 -13.36 3.81 5.68
C ASN A 97 -13.87 4.38 7.02
N LEU A 98 -13.28 5.47 7.52
CA LEU A 98 -13.60 5.99 8.86
C LEU A 98 -14.10 7.43 8.82
N LEU A 99 -13.33 8.35 8.23
CA LEU A 99 -13.69 9.77 8.21
C LEU A 99 -14.84 10.07 7.24
N LEU A 100 -14.82 9.51 6.03
CA LEU A 100 -15.89 9.74 5.05
C LEU A 100 -17.27 9.24 5.53
N PRO A 101 -17.44 8.03 6.12
CA PRO A 101 -18.74 7.61 6.67
C PRO A 101 -19.26 8.53 7.77
N LEU A 102 -18.36 9.04 8.63
CA LEU A 102 -18.71 10.04 9.65
C LEU A 102 -19.24 11.32 8.99
N LEU A 103 -18.54 11.85 7.98
CA LEU A 103 -18.94 13.08 7.29
C LEU A 103 -20.22 12.90 6.43
N TRP A 104 -20.40 11.73 5.83
CA TRP A 104 -21.50 11.43 4.91
C TRP A 104 -22.82 11.18 5.62
N GLN A 105 -22.81 10.37 6.69
CA GLN A 105 -24.04 9.89 7.34
C GLN A 105 -23.96 9.90 8.88
N GLY A 106 -22.92 10.48 9.48
CA GLY A 106 -22.81 10.59 10.93
C GLY A 106 -22.39 9.29 11.64
N THR A 107 -21.81 8.31 10.93
CA THR A 107 -21.34 7.05 11.52
C THR A 107 -20.38 7.31 12.69
N PRO A 108 -20.70 6.89 13.93
CA PRO A 108 -19.88 7.16 15.11
C PRO A 108 -18.48 6.57 15.03
N LEU A 109 -17.49 7.38 15.42
CA LEU A 109 -16.08 7.03 15.37
C LEU A 109 -15.40 7.23 16.72
N ARG A 110 -14.87 6.17 17.31
CA ARG A 110 -13.98 6.24 18.48
C ARG A 110 -12.54 6.32 17.99
N LEU A 111 -11.90 7.47 18.22
CA LEU A 111 -10.53 7.73 17.77
C LEU A 111 -9.50 7.30 18.82
N ARG A 112 -8.45 6.62 18.36
CA ARG A 112 -7.21 6.42 19.11
C ARG A 112 -6.04 7.02 18.33
N PRO A 113 -5.20 7.88 18.96
CA PRO A 113 -4.06 8.48 18.27
C PRO A 113 -2.99 7.43 17.91
N GLN A 114 -2.95 6.32 18.65
CA GLN A 114 -2.00 5.23 18.46
C GLN A 114 -2.66 3.88 18.73
N PHE A 115 -2.19 2.85 18.04
CA PHE A 115 -2.59 1.47 18.31
C PHE A 115 -1.91 0.98 19.60
N VAL A 116 -2.72 0.74 20.63
CA VAL A 116 -2.27 0.16 21.91
C VAL A 116 -3.02 -1.16 22.11
N PRO A 117 -2.40 -2.32 21.81
CA PRO A 117 -3.09 -3.61 21.77
C PRO A 117 -3.88 -3.96 23.03
N THR A 118 -3.32 -3.65 24.20
CA THR A 118 -3.93 -3.95 25.51
C THR A 118 -5.21 -3.15 25.78
N GLN A 119 -5.43 -2.04 25.07
CA GLN A 119 -6.61 -1.18 25.23
C GLN A 119 -7.76 -1.54 24.30
N ILE A 120 -7.49 -2.28 23.22
CA ILE A 120 -8.49 -2.55 22.17
C ILE A 120 -9.72 -3.26 22.72
N ALA A 121 -9.55 -4.30 23.55
CA ALA A 121 -10.68 -5.03 24.14
C ALA A 121 -11.56 -4.12 25.02
N GLY A 122 -10.94 -3.25 25.83
CA GLY A 122 -11.66 -2.26 26.64
C GLY A 122 -12.37 -1.22 25.78
N ASP A 123 -11.73 -0.72 24.72
CA ASP A 123 -12.36 0.21 23.79
C ASP A 123 -13.58 -0.38 23.09
N VAL A 124 -13.49 -1.65 22.71
CA VAL A 124 -14.62 -2.35 22.09
C VAL A 124 -15.76 -2.50 23.08
N ALA A 125 -15.48 -2.94 24.31
CA ALA A 125 -16.49 -3.11 25.34
C ALA A 125 -17.15 -1.76 25.72
N ASP A 126 -16.35 -0.75 26.07
CA ASP A 126 -16.82 0.56 26.52
C ASP A 126 -17.56 1.32 25.41
N GLY A 127 -17.11 1.16 24.16
CA GLY A 127 -17.68 1.84 23.00
C GLY A 127 -18.75 1.03 22.27
N ALA A 128 -19.05 -0.19 22.71
CA ALA A 128 -19.88 -1.16 21.99
C ALA A 128 -19.49 -1.24 20.49
N ILE A 129 -18.20 -1.24 20.20
CA ILE A 129 -17.65 -1.13 18.83
C ILE A 129 -18.08 -2.33 17.99
N GLU A 130 -18.46 -2.07 16.76
CA GLU A 130 -18.89 -3.06 15.77
C GLU A 130 -17.87 -3.31 14.68
N THR A 131 -17.08 -2.27 14.33
CA THR A 131 -16.05 -2.36 13.29
C THR A 131 -14.67 -1.95 13.81
N LEU A 132 -13.66 -2.72 13.46
CA LEU A 132 -12.25 -2.43 13.74
C LEU A 132 -11.47 -2.42 12.43
N ALA A 133 -10.98 -1.25 12.04
CA ALA A 133 -10.09 -1.07 10.90
C ALA A 133 -8.63 -1.15 11.37
N GLY A 134 -7.83 -1.99 10.72
CA GLY A 134 -6.44 -2.25 11.09
C GLY A 134 -5.57 -2.63 9.91
N VAL A 135 -4.31 -2.96 10.20
CA VAL A 135 -3.34 -3.50 9.23
C VAL A 135 -2.78 -4.83 9.74
N PRO A 136 -2.17 -5.69 8.91
CA PRO A 136 -1.81 -7.05 9.28
C PRO A 136 -1.01 -7.18 10.59
N PHE A 137 0.00 -6.32 10.80
CA PHE A 137 0.82 -6.37 12.02
C PHE A 137 0.00 -6.17 13.31
N MET A 138 -1.08 -5.38 13.27
CA MET A 138 -1.93 -5.13 14.43
C MET A 138 -2.69 -6.41 14.82
N PHE A 139 -3.16 -7.16 13.82
CA PHE A 139 -3.86 -8.42 14.04
C PHE A 139 -2.93 -9.54 14.47
N ASP A 140 -1.70 -9.59 13.95
CA ASP A 140 -0.66 -10.49 14.46
C ASP A 140 -0.37 -10.20 15.94
N HIS A 141 -0.27 -8.91 16.29
CA HIS A 141 0.00 -8.51 17.67
C HIS A 141 -1.17 -8.85 18.61
N LEU A 142 -2.41 -8.58 18.20
CA LEU A 142 -3.60 -8.97 18.95
C LEU A 142 -3.67 -10.50 19.10
N ALA A 143 -3.42 -11.26 18.05
CA ALA A 143 -3.43 -12.73 18.12
C ALA A 143 -2.42 -13.30 19.16
N ARG A 144 -1.28 -12.63 19.37
CA ARG A 144 -0.22 -13.09 20.30
C ARG A 144 -0.35 -12.56 21.72
N HIS A 145 -0.87 -11.35 21.90
CA HIS A 145 -0.74 -10.60 23.15
C HIS A 145 -2.06 -10.13 23.75
N GLN A 146 -3.19 -10.53 23.15
CA GLN A 146 -4.48 -10.12 23.65
C GLN A 146 -4.82 -10.83 24.98
N ALA A 147 -4.90 -10.03 26.04
CA ALA A 147 -5.17 -10.50 27.40
C ALA A 147 -6.66 -10.75 27.67
N ALA A 148 -7.56 -10.14 26.89
CA ALA A 148 -9.01 -10.22 27.08
C ALA A 148 -9.74 -10.35 25.73
N PRO A 149 -10.88 -11.07 25.63
CA PRO A 149 -11.65 -11.19 24.39
C PRO A 149 -12.02 -9.82 23.81
N LEU A 150 -12.07 -9.69 22.47
CA LEU A 150 -12.38 -8.41 21.81
C LEU A 150 -13.83 -7.94 22.06
N GLY A 151 -14.70 -8.77 22.63
CA GLY A 151 -16.08 -8.42 22.96
C GLY A 151 -17.08 -8.84 21.87
N PRO A 152 -18.32 -9.15 22.25
CA PRO A 152 -19.31 -9.78 21.35
C PRO A 152 -19.92 -8.82 20.32
N THR A 153 -19.74 -7.50 20.48
CA THR A 153 -20.29 -6.49 19.55
C THR A 153 -19.48 -6.39 18.27
N LEU A 154 -18.19 -6.78 18.29
CA LEU A 154 -17.30 -6.65 17.15
C LEU A 154 -17.65 -7.68 16.08
N ARG A 155 -18.23 -7.22 14.98
CA ARG A 155 -18.69 -8.08 13.87
C ARG A 155 -17.82 -7.99 12.63
N LEU A 156 -17.08 -6.89 12.46
CA LEU A 156 -16.30 -6.62 11.25
C LEU A 156 -14.88 -6.19 11.62
N VAL A 157 -13.90 -7.02 11.27
CA VAL A 157 -12.47 -6.72 11.42
C VAL A 157 -11.86 -6.59 10.04
N LEU A 158 -11.40 -5.39 9.68
CA LEU A 158 -10.92 -5.05 8.34
C LEU A 158 -9.41 -4.87 8.32
N SER A 159 -8.75 -5.48 7.33
CA SER A 159 -7.34 -5.24 7.03
C SER A 159 -7.17 -4.64 5.65
N ALA A 160 -6.42 -3.54 5.55
CA ALA A 160 -6.04 -2.93 4.29
C ALA A 160 -4.64 -2.30 4.36
N GLY A 161 -4.17 -1.71 3.25
CA GLY A 161 -2.91 -0.96 3.18
C GLY A 161 -1.63 -1.80 3.15
N ALA A 162 -1.72 -3.11 3.42
CA ALA A 162 -0.66 -4.08 3.24
C ALA A 162 -1.25 -5.48 2.96
N ARG A 163 -0.44 -6.38 2.41
CA ARG A 163 -0.85 -7.75 2.11
C ARG A 163 -1.16 -8.50 3.40
N LEU A 164 -2.37 -9.04 3.50
CA LEU A 164 -2.80 -9.89 4.61
C LEU A 164 -2.34 -11.34 4.34
N SER A 165 -1.73 -11.97 5.33
CA SER A 165 -1.29 -13.37 5.23
C SER A 165 -2.35 -14.31 5.79
N PHE A 166 -2.40 -15.56 5.27
CA PHE A 166 -3.30 -16.56 5.83
C PHE A 166 -2.91 -16.93 7.27
N GLU A 167 -1.62 -16.90 7.59
CA GLU A 167 -1.12 -17.13 8.94
C GLU A 167 -1.69 -16.12 9.94
N THR A 168 -1.68 -14.82 9.59
CA THR A 168 -2.27 -13.75 10.38
C THR A 168 -3.76 -13.97 10.60
N VAL A 169 -4.50 -14.26 9.52
CA VAL A 169 -5.95 -14.54 9.59
C VAL A 169 -6.23 -15.72 10.52
N GLN A 170 -5.49 -16.82 10.35
CA GLN A 170 -5.68 -18.04 11.11
C GLN A 170 -5.31 -17.86 12.58
N ALA A 171 -4.20 -17.17 12.88
CA ALA A 171 -3.78 -16.88 14.25
C ALA A 171 -4.81 -15.99 14.96
N PHE A 172 -5.26 -14.92 14.31
CA PHE A 172 -6.29 -14.03 14.87
C PHE A 172 -7.62 -14.75 15.08
N HIS A 173 -8.04 -15.59 14.13
CA HIS A 173 -9.26 -16.37 14.27
C HIS A 173 -9.19 -17.37 15.43
N ARG A 174 -8.06 -18.07 15.61
CA ARG A 174 -7.88 -18.96 16.77
C ARG A 174 -7.94 -18.21 18.10
N ALA A 175 -7.38 -17.01 18.16
CA ALA A 175 -7.34 -16.23 19.39
C ALA A 175 -8.69 -15.56 19.73
N THR A 176 -9.48 -15.17 18.74
CA THR A 176 -10.64 -14.28 18.94
C THR A 176 -11.97 -14.85 18.47
N GLY A 177 -11.97 -15.91 17.66
CA GLY A 177 -13.15 -16.41 16.94
C GLY A 177 -13.57 -15.54 15.75
N LEU A 178 -12.95 -14.38 15.53
CA LEU A 178 -13.27 -13.44 14.46
C LEU A 178 -12.36 -13.63 13.25
N LYS A 179 -12.87 -13.38 12.05
CA LYS A 179 -12.07 -13.38 10.82
C LYS A 179 -11.63 -11.95 10.50
N VAL A 180 -10.32 -11.77 10.25
CA VAL A 180 -9.82 -10.55 9.58
C VAL A 180 -10.17 -10.62 8.11
N ARG A 181 -10.95 -9.66 7.62
CA ARG A 181 -11.41 -9.57 6.24
C ARG A 181 -10.58 -8.56 5.46
N SER A 182 -10.19 -8.93 4.25
CA SER A 182 -9.43 -8.06 3.36
C SER A 182 -10.32 -6.94 2.81
N PHE A 183 -9.78 -5.72 2.82
CA PHE A 183 -10.27 -4.60 2.02
C PHE A 183 -9.15 -4.13 1.09
N TYR A 184 -9.46 -4.01 -0.19
CA TYR A 184 -8.52 -3.57 -1.21
C TYR A 184 -9.00 -2.28 -1.86
N GLY A 185 -8.10 -1.33 -2.00
CA GLY A 185 -8.36 -0.01 -2.55
C GLY A 185 -7.06 0.73 -2.78
N SER A 186 -7.15 1.85 -3.50
CA SER A 186 -6.04 2.78 -3.70
C SER A 186 -6.50 4.23 -3.56
N SER A 187 -5.55 5.16 -3.50
CA SER A 187 -5.89 6.58 -3.40
C SER A 187 -6.55 7.11 -4.68
N GLU A 188 -6.23 6.48 -5.81
CA GLU A 188 -6.70 6.78 -7.16
C GLU A 188 -8.08 6.20 -7.46
N THR A 189 -8.47 5.10 -6.82
CA THR A 189 -9.73 4.41 -7.13
C THR A 189 -10.77 4.46 -6.02
N GLY A 190 -10.38 4.80 -4.79
CA GLY A 190 -11.20 4.51 -3.61
C GLY A 190 -11.19 3.01 -3.29
N GLY A 191 -12.25 2.53 -2.64
CA GLY A 191 -12.47 1.11 -2.39
C GLY A 191 -12.68 0.30 -3.68
N ILE A 192 -11.95 -0.81 -3.84
CA ILE A 192 -12.01 -1.68 -5.02
C ILE A 192 -12.76 -2.98 -4.71
N CYS A 193 -12.26 -3.76 -3.73
CA CYS A 193 -12.85 -5.04 -3.35
C CYS A 193 -12.96 -5.20 -1.83
N PHE A 194 -13.92 -6.02 -1.40
CA PHE A 194 -14.10 -6.44 -0.01
C PHE A 194 -14.39 -7.93 0.08
N ASP A 195 -13.71 -8.61 1.01
CA ASP A 195 -13.98 -10.01 1.35
C ASP A 195 -15.18 -10.13 2.29
N ASP A 196 -16.36 -10.35 1.72
CA ASP A 196 -17.64 -10.54 2.41
C ASP A 196 -17.79 -11.95 3.02
N SER A 197 -16.87 -12.87 2.73
CA SER A 197 -16.99 -14.26 3.14
C SER A 197 -16.69 -14.48 4.63
N ALA A 198 -17.48 -15.36 5.27
CA ALA A 198 -17.24 -15.78 6.65
C ALA A 198 -16.15 -16.85 6.76
N ALA A 199 -15.95 -17.66 5.72
CA ALA A 199 -15.03 -18.79 5.74
C ALA A 199 -13.56 -18.33 5.68
N LEU A 200 -12.68 -19.08 6.35
CA LEU A 200 -11.24 -18.93 6.18
C LEU A 200 -10.81 -19.51 4.84
N ASP A 201 -10.02 -18.76 4.09
CA ASP A 201 -9.55 -19.15 2.76
C ASP A 201 -8.03 -18.96 2.67
N PRO A 202 -7.25 -20.02 2.42
CA PRO A 202 -5.79 -19.94 2.26
C PRO A 202 -5.33 -19.00 1.14
N ALA A 203 -6.18 -18.74 0.14
CA ALA A 203 -5.86 -17.80 -0.93
C ALA A 203 -5.91 -16.32 -0.48
N VAL A 204 -6.55 -16.04 0.67
CA VAL A 204 -6.76 -14.69 1.22
C VAL A 204 -7.26 -13.72 0.14
N PRO A 205 -8.44 -13.97 -0.45
CA PRO A 205 -8.97 -13.10 -1.48
C PRO A 205 -9.12 -11.68 -0.94
N VAL A 206 -8.93 -10.70 -1.82
CA VAL A 206 -9.35 -9.32 -1.54
C VAL A 206 -10.85 -9.12 -1.72
N GLY A 207 -11.52 -10.16 -2.22
CA GLY A 207 -12.98 -10.28 -2.26
C GLY A 207 -13.59 -9.80 -3.56
N ARG A 208 -14.87 -9.44 -3.53
CA ARG A 208 -15.62 -9.03 -4.72
C ARG A 208 -15.54 -7.52 -4.93
N PRO A 209 -15.66 -7.04 -6.18
CA PRO A 209 -15.76 -5.61 -6.45
C PRO A 209 -16.88 -4.97 -5.64
N LEU A 210 -16.63 -3.77 -5.10
CA LEU A 210 -17.67 -3.00 -4.41
C LEU A 210 -18.79 -2.60 -5.38
N ALA A 211 -19.93 -2.15 -4.84
CA ALA A 211 -21.02 -1.61 -5.65
C ALA A 211 -20.51 -0.59 -6.69
N HIS A 212 -21.02 -0.64 -7.92
CA HIS A 212 -20.64 0.27 -9.02
C HIS A 212 -19.13 0.31 -9.35
N THR A 213 -18.34 -0.66 -8.88
CA THR A 213 -16.93 -0.81 -9.22
C THR A 213 -16.74 -2.02 -10.13
N VAL A 214 -16.05 -1.83 -11.23
CA VAL A 214 -15.72 -2.88 -12.19
C VAL A 214 -14.22 -3.13 -12.13
N VAL A 215 -13.83 -4.40 -11.95
CA VAL A 215 -12.44 -4.84 -12.00
C VAL A 215 -12.25 -5.71 -13.24
N GLN A 216 -11.34 -5.30 -14.12
CA GLN A 216 -10.94 -6.03 -15.31
C GLN A 216 -9.53 -6.59 -15.11
N LEU A 217 -9.28 -7.78 -15.66
CA LEU A 217 -7.95 -8.37 -15.75
C LEU A 217 -7.42 -8.14 -17.16
N LEU A 218 -6.49 -7.20 -17.29
CA LEU A 218 -5.82 -6.92 -18.56
C LEU A 218 -4.70 -7.95 -18.77
N PRO A 219 -4.52 -8.46 -20.01
CA PRO A 219 -3.34 -9.25 -20.35
C PRO A 219 -2.07 -8.44 -20.06
N ASP A 220 -1.15 -9.04 -19.30
CA ASP A 220 0.17 -8.46 -19.08
C ASP A 220 1.18 -9.59 -19.11
N ASP A 221 2.12 -9.44 -20.03
CA ASP A 221 3.17 -10.37 -20.36
C ASP A 221 4.20 -10.54 -19.22
N GLN A 222 4.15 -9.68 -18.20
CA GLN A 222 4.94 -9.75 -16.97
C GLN A 222 4.14 -10.28 -15.77
N ALA A 223 2.84 -10.54 -15.92
CA ALA A 223 2.01 -11.09 -14.84
C ALA A 223 2.39 -12.55 -14.52
N PRO A 224 2.25 -13.00 -13.26
CA PRO A 224 2.32 -14.42 -12.92
C PRO A 224 1.34 -15.25 -13.77
N SER A 225 1.68 -16.51 -14.04
CA SER A 225 0.84 -17.41 -14.84
C SER A 225 -0.60 -17.46 -14.31
N GLY A 226 -1.59 -17.29 -15.20
CA GLY A 226 -3.00 -17.25 -14.85
C GLY A 226 -3.48 -15.94 -14.20
N SER A 227 -2.61 -14.94 -14.04
CA SER A 227 -2.97 -13.60 -13.57
C SER A 227 -3.04 -12.59 -14.71
N GLY A 228 -3.81 -11.54 -14.51
CA GLY A 228 -3.80 -10.32 -15.31
C GLY A 228 -3.49 -9.09 -14.46
N ARG A 229 -3.22 -7.97 -15.12
CA ARG A 229 -3.08 -6.67 -14.46
C ARG A 229 -4.46 -6.11 -14.15
N LEU A 230 -4.69 -5.67 -12.91
CA LEU A 230 -5.99 -5.15 -12.52
C LEU A 230 -6.19 -3.74 -13.08
N ALA A 231 -7.27 -3.55 -13.82
CA ALA A 231 -7.80 -2.24 -14.19
C ALA A 231 -9.15 -2.02 -13.51
N VAL A 232 -9.32 -0.85 -12.89
CA VAL A 232 -10.50 -0.50 -12.12
C VAL A 232 -11.26 0.59 -12.85
N LEU A 233 -12.57 0.42 -12.99
CA LEU A 233 -13.48 1.42 -13.51
C LEU A 233 -14.57 1.68 -12.49
N GLY A 234 -14.95 2.95 -12.33
CA GLY A 234 -16.05 3.31 -11.46
C GLY A 234 -16.09 4.80 -11.14
N PRO A 235 -17.18 5.27 -10.52
CA PRO A 235 -17.39 6.69 -10.24
C PRO A 235 -16.47 7.26 -9.14
N ALA A 236 -15.79 6.39 -8.38
CA ALA A 236 -14.78 6.80 -7.37
C ALA A 236 -13.37 6.95 -7.95
N VAL A 237 -13.14 6.52 -9.21
CA VAL A 237 -11.84 6.60 -9.88
C VAL A 237 -11.55 8.04 -10.28
N ILE A 238 -10.42 8.57 -9.81
CA ILE A 238 -10.00 9.94 -10.11
C ILE A 238 -9.73 10.12 -11.62
N GLU A 239 -9.86 11.36 -12.08
CA GLU A 239 -9.62 11.73 -13.48
C GLU A 239 -8.24 12.37 -13.73
N ARG A 240 -7.52 12.82 -12.70
CA ARG A 240 -6.20 13.46 -12.88
C ARG A 240 -5.36 13.51 -11.62
N TYR A 241 -4.04 13.58 -11.81
CA TYR A 241 -3.10 14.05 -10.79
C TYR A 241 -2.94 15.58 -10.87
N ALA A 242 -2.70 16.24 -9.73
CA ALA A 242 -2.69 17.70 -9.63
C ALA A 242 -1.38 18.37 -10.11
N ALA A 243 -0.26 17.64 -10.16
CA ALA A 243 1.07 18.23 -10.30
C ALA A 243 1.78 17.97 -11.64
N ASP A 244 1.30 17.05 -12.48
CA ASP A 244 2.03 16.66 -13.69
C ASP A 244 1.23 16.69 -14.99
N GLY A 245 -0.07 17.03 -14.95
CA GLY A 245 -0.93 16.98 -16.14
C GLY A 245 -0.96 15.59 -16.79
N SER A 246 -0.40 14.56 -16.13
CA SER A 246 -0.41 13.19 -16.62
C SER A 246 -1.82 12.68 -16.43
N THR A 247 -2.52 12.54 -17.55
CA THR A 247 -3.80 11.84 -17.65
C THR A 247 -3.53 10.35 -17.54
N GLU A 248 -3.16 9.88 -16.33
CA GLU A 248 -3.04 8.44 -16.07
C GLU A 248 -4.38 7.69 -15.89
N PRO A 249 -5.55 8.31 -15.73
CA PRO A 249 -6.79 7.60 -16.02
C PRO A 249 -7.10 7.75 -17.50
N ALA A 250 -7.27 6.61 -18.16
CA ALA A 250 -7.71 6.59 -19.55
C ALA A 250 -9.09 7.28 -19.66
N PRO A 251 -9.43 7.85 -20.84
CA PRO A 251 -10.77 8.41 -21.07
C PRO A 251 -11.86 7.42 -20.63
N GLY A 252 -12.75 7.83 -19.72
CA GLY A 252 -13.84 6.99 -19.20
C GLY A 252 -13.68 6.45 -17.77
N GLY A 253 -12.76 6.98 -16.97
CA GLY A 253 -12.66 6.64 -15.54
C GLY A 253 -12.05 5.27 -15.26
N GLN A 254 -11.15 4.81 -16.14
CA GLN A 254 -10.38 3.57 -15.96
C GLN A 254 -9.00 3.89 -15.41
N PHE A 255 -8.64 3.25 -14.29
CA PHE A 255 -7.30 3.30 -13.70
C PHE A 255 -6.65 1.92 -13.73
N VAL A 256 -5.51 1.81 -14.42
CA VAL A 256 -4.73 0.57 -14.49
C VAL A 256 -3.78 0.51 -13.30
N THR A 257 -4.10 -0.34 -12.33
CA THR A 257 -3.33 -0.47 -11.10
C THR A 257 -1.93 -1.03 -11.38
N GLY A 258 -1.05 -0.96 -10.38
CA GLY A 258 0.19 -1.73 -10.41
C GLY A 258 -0.01 -3.20 -10.06
N ASP A 259 -1.19 -3.65 -9.65
CA ASP A 259 -1.37 -4.95 -9.01
C ASP A 259 -1.76 -6.04 -10.01
N TYR A 260 -1.26 -7.26 -9.78
CA TYR A 260 -1.60 -8.48 -10.52
C TYR A 260 -2.54 -9.35 -9.72
N GLY A 261 -3.41 -10.08 -10.39
CA GLY A 261 -4.30 -11.03 -9.74
C GLY A 261 -5.14 -11.85 -10.71
N TYR A 262 -5.99 -12.70 -10.15
CA TYR A 262 -6.98 -13.48 -10.89
C TYR A 262 -8.34 -13.43 -10.19
N GLN A 263 -9.39 -13.79 -10.92
CA GLN A 263 -10.74 -13.96 -10.38
C GLN A 263 -11.00 -15.46 -10.20
N ASP A 264 -11.40 -15.85 -8.98
CA ASP A 264 -11.78 -17.23 -8.70
C ASP A 264 -13.18 -17.57 -9.21
N ALA A 265 -13.57 -18.85 -9.12
CA ALA A 265 -14.89 -19.32 -9.55
C ALA A 265 -16.06 -18.69 -8.75
N GLY A 266 -15.79 -18.14 -7.57
CA GLY A 266 -16.75 -17.41 -6.75
C GLY A 266 -16.85 -15.92 -7.10
N GLY A 267 -16.14 -15.47 -8.13
CA GLY A 267 -16.08 -14.08 -8.55
C GLY A 267 -15.23 -13.18 -7.66
N ARG A 268 -14.48 -13.76 -6.70
CA ARG A 268 -13.59 -13.02 -5.79
C ARG A 268 -12.23 -12.85 -6.45
N PHE A 269 -11.60 -11.71 -6.21
CA PHE A 269 -10.27 -11.41 -6.71
C PHE A 269 -9.21 -11.82 -5.69
N VAL A 270 -8.11 -12.37 -6.19
CA VAL A 270 -6.91 -12.76 -5.42
C VAL A 270 -5.71 -12.03 -6.01
N LEU A 271 -4.95 -11.31 -5.17
CA LEU A 271 -3.76 -10.60 -5.61
C LEU A 271 -2.53 -11.52 -5.62
N THR A 272 -1.82 -11.53 -6.74
CA THR A 272 -0.65 -12.38 -6.97
C THR A 272 0.67 -11.61 -6.99
N GLY A 273 0.64 -10.29 -7.12
CA GLY A 273 1.85 -9.46 -7.09
C GLY A 273 1.59 -8.02 -7.51
N ARG A 274 2.68 -7.28 -7.81
CA ARG A 274 2.64 -5.90 -8.31
C ARG A 274 3.73 -5.70 -9.37
N THR A 275 3.48 -4.84 -10.36
CA THR A 275 4.41 -4.39 -11.40
C THR A 275 5.67 -3.73 -10.81
N ALA A 276 5.53 -3.11 -9.64
CA ALA A 276 6.57 -2.49 -8.84
C ALA A 276 6.62 -3.13 -7.45
N SER A 277 7.50 -4.10 -7.25
CA SER A 277 7.75 -4.73 -5.95
C SER A 277 8.55 -3.80 -5.05
N PHE A 278 7.93 -2.96 -4.23
CA PHE A 278 8.68 -2.25 -3.19
C PHE A 278 9.34 -3.25 -2.22
N VAL A 279 10.55 -2.96 -1.78
CA VAL A 279 11.27 -3.72 -0.74
C VAL A 279 11.24 -2.90 0.55
N ASN A 280 10.82 -3.51 1.65
CA ASN A 280 10.68 -2.85 2.94
C ASN A 280 11.96 -2.97 3.78
N VAL A 281 12.92 -2.06 3.54
CA VAL A 281 14.19 -2.07 4.27
C VAL A 281 14.05 -1.32 5.59
N ALA A 282 14.01 -2.07 6.70
CA ALA A 282 13.91 -1.50 8.06
C ALA A 282 12.76 -0.48 8.23
N GLY A 283 11.58 -0.81 7.70
CA GLY A 283 10.38 0.02 7.78
C GLY A 283 10.27 1.10 6.69
N ARG A 284 11.22 1.18 5.75
CA ARG A 284 11.20 2.12 4.63
C ARG A 284 10.93 1.40 3.32
N LYS A 285 9.91 1.86 2.58
CA LYS A 285 9.60 1.38 1.23
C LYS A 285 10.65 1.87 0.25
N VAL A 286 11.47 0.96 -0.25
CA VAL A 286 12.43 1.22 -1.33
C VAL A 286 11.89 0.66 -2.62
N GLN A 287 11.88 1.47 -3.68
CA GLN A 287 11.56 1.04 -5.03
C GLN A 287 12.83 0.43 -5.65
N PRO A 288 12.88 -0.88 -5.97
CA PRO A 288 14.04 -1.51 -6.59
C PRO A 288 14.52 -0.81 -7.85
N GLN A 289 13.58 -0.30 -8.65
CA GLN A 289 13.84 0.38 -9.91
C GLN A 289 14.69 1.66 -9.73
N ASP A 290 14.57 2.35 -8.59
CA ASP A 290 15.45 3.50 -8.27
C ASP A 290 16.90 3.06 -8.16
N VAL A 291 17.11 1.90 -7.54
CA VAL A 291 18.43 1.31 -7.29
C VAL A 291 18.99 0.71 -8.58
N GLU A 292 18.15 0.02 -9.36
CA GLU A 292 18.49 -0.49 -10.70
C GLU A 292 18.93 0.64 -11.65
N ALA A 293 18.20 1.77 -11.64
CA ALA A 293 18.56 2.92 -12.45
C ALA A 293 19.91 3.52 -12.03
N ALA A 294 20.15 3.65 -10.71
CA ALA A 294 21.44 4.13 -10.20
C ALA A 294 22.61 3.18 -10.54
N LEU A 295 22.36 1.86 -10.52
CA LEU A 295 23.33 0.83 -10.89
C LEU A 295 23.66 0.88 -12.39
N ARG A 296 22.65 0.96 -13.26
CA ARG A 296 22.85 1.10 -14.72
C ARG A 296 23.58 2.38 -15.11
N ALA A 297 23.56 3.40 -14.26
CA ALA A 297 24.32 4.62 -14.45
C ALA A 297 25.81 4.52 -14.04
N LEU A 298 26.27 3.37 -13.55
CA LEU A 298 27.68 3.12 -13.25
C LEU A 298 28.42 2.60 -14.50
N PRO A 299 29.73 2.91 -14.67
CA PRO A 299 30.48 2.45 -15.83
C PRO A 299 30.53 0.92 -15.95
N ALA A 300 30.36 0.42 -17.16
CA ALA A 300 30.44 -1.00 -17.53
C ALA A 300 29.37 -1.93 -16.93
N ILE A 301 28.31 -1.40 -16.31
CA ILE A 301 27.11 -2.17 -15.97
C ILE A 301 26.15 -2.09 -17.16
N ALA A 302 25.86 -3.24 -17.79
CA ALA A 302 24.95 -3.32 -18.93
C ALA A 302 23.49 -3.36 -18.46
N ASP A 303 23.21 -4.10 -17.38
CA ASP A 303 21.87 -4.20 -16.80
C ASP A 303 21.94 -4.59 -15.32
N ALA A 304 20.86 -4.37 -14.58
CA ALA A 304 20.77 -4.67 -13.16
C ALA A 304 19.34 -5.01 -12.72
N VAL A 305 19.20 -5.99 -11.83
CA VAL A 305 17.95 -6.39 -11.19
C VAL A 305 18.10 -6.30 -9.69
N VAL A 306 17.15 -5.63 -9.02
CA VAL A 306 17.13 -5.47 -7.57
C VAL A 306 15.88 -6.13 -7.00
N MET A 307 16.03 -6.91 -5.94
CA MET A 307 14.95 -7.64 -5.30
C MET A 307 15.09 -7.63 -3.78
N ALA A 308 14.00 -7.94 -3.07
CA ALA A 308 14.07 -8.23 -1.64
C ALA A 308 14.89 -9.49 -1.41
N VAL A 309 15.77 -9.46 -0.41
CA VAL A 309 16.44 -10.62 0.16
C VAL A 309 16.19 -10.64 1.66
N HIS A 310 16.23 -11.82 2.27
CA HIS A 310 16.01 -11.94 3.71
C HIS A 310 17.13 -11.27 4.50
N ASP A 311 16.81 -10.55 5.57
CA ASP A 311 17.78 -10.00 6.52
C ASP A 311 17.27 -10.25 7.94
N GLU A 312 18.04 -10.98 8.75
CA GLU A 312 17.62 -11.41 10.10
C GLU A 312 17.29 -10.25 11.04
N VAL A 313 17.91 -9.08 10.81
CA VAL A 313 17.75 -7.91 11.69
C VAL A 313 16.68 -6.96 11.16
N ARG A 314 16.55 -6.85 9.82
CA ARG A 314 15.70 -5.84 9.16
C ARG A 314 14.42 -6.42 8.54
N GLY A 315 14.25 -7.73 8.57
CA GLY A 315 13.21 -8.46 7.83
C GLY A 315 13.59 -8.60 6.36
N GLU A 316 13.72 -7.47 5.66
CA GLU A 316 14.16 -7.40 4.26
C GLU A 316 15.38 -6.48 4.09
N ALA A 317 16.25 -6.85 3.16
CA ALA A 317 17.27 -6.01 2.59
C ALA A 317 17.20 -6.06 1.05
N LEU A 318 18.00 -5.22 0.39
CA LEU A 318 18.11 -5.22 -1.07
C LEU A 318 19.23 -6.17 -1.50
N GLY A 319 18.91 -7.08 -2.43
CA GLY A 319 19.88 -7.83 -3.22
C GLY A 319 19.93 -7.27 -4.64
N ALA A 320 21.12 -7.18 -5.22
CA ALA A 320 21.33 -6.71 -6.59
C ALA A 320 22.09 -7.76 -7.42
N CYS A 321 21.57 -8.09 -8.60
CA CYS A 321 22.26 -8.91 -9.59
C CYS A 321 22.61 -8.03 -10.80
N LEU A 322 23.88 -8.01 -11.20
CA LEU A 322 24.42 -7.09 -12.21
C LEU A 322 24.95 -7.86 -13.41
N ALA A 323 24.60 -7.44 -14.63
CA ALA A 323 25.34 -7.80 -15.83
C ALA A 323 26.45 -6.77 -16.05
N SER A 324 27.70 -7.21 -16.03
CA SER A 324 28.85 -6.32 -16.23
C SER A 324 29.99 -7.00 -16.97
N ALA A 325 30.58 -6.26 -17.91
CA ALA A 325 31.77 -6.69 -18.64
C ALA A 325 33.07 -6.61 -17.79
N ARG A 326 32.98 -6.05 -16.58
CA ARG A 326 34.11 -5.96 -15.64
C ARG A 326 33.73 -6.52 -14.27
N PRO A 327 34.69 -7.05 -13.50
CA PRO A 327 34.43 -7.47 -12.14
C PRO A 327 34.07 -6.27 -11.27
N TRP A 328 33.05 -6.45 -10.43
CA TRP A 328 32.67 -5.53 -9.36
C TRP A 328 32.59 -6.30 -8.06
N THR A 329 33.08 -5.72 -6.97
CA THR A 329 32.81 -6.22 -5.63
C THR A 329 31.58 -5.52 -5.05
N GLY A 330 30.86 -6.20 -4.16
CA GLY A 330 29.71 -5.58 -3.47
C GLY A 330 30.10 -4.31 -2.70
N ARG A 331 31.35 -4.22 -2.21
CA ARG A 331 31.89 -3.01 -1.60
C ARG A 331 31.99 -1.84 -2.59
N GLN A 332 32.61 -2.06 -3.75
CA GLN A 332 32.74 -1.03 -4.79
C GLN A 332 31.37 -0.55 -5.29
N VAL A 333 30.41 -1.45 -5.43
CA VAL A 333 29.03 -1.09 -5.81
C VAL A 333 28.38 -0.20 -4.75
N ARG A 334 28.46 -0.58 -3.47
CA ARG A 334 27.90 0.23 -2.37
C ARG A 334 28.59 1.60 -2.24
N GLU A 335 29.91 1.65 -2.38
CA GLU A 335 30.67 2.91 -2.35
C GLU A 335 30.22 3.83 -3.50
N ALA A 336 30.13 3.30 -4.73
CA ALA A 336 29.69 4.07 -5.89
C ALA A 336 28.23 4.57 -5.76
N LEU A 337 27.34 3.75 -5.19
CA LEU A 337 25.94 4.12 -4.96
C LEU A 337 25.77 5.09 -3.79
N SER A 338 26.64 5.06 -2.78
CA SER A 338 26.53 5.90 -1.57
C SER A 338 26.62 7.40 -1.86
N ALA A 339 27.25 7.78 -2.98
CA ALA A 339 27.30 9.16 -3.45
C ALA A 339 25.96 9.65 -4.05
N ARG A 340 25.01 8.74 -4.33
CA ARG A 340 23.77 9.04 -5.08
C ARG A 340 22.49 8.59 -4.36
N LEU A 341 22.60 7.63 -3.45
CA LEU A 341 21.47 7.00 -2.76
C LEU A 341 21.67 7.01 -1.24
N ALA A 342 20.55 7.11 -0.51
CA ALA A 342 20.55 7.01 0.94
C ALA A 342 20.99 5.62 1.42
N PRO A 343 21.57 5.48 2.63
CA PRO A 343 22.14 4.21 3.12
C PRO A 343 21.18 3.00 3.11
N HIS A 344 19.88 3.24 3.30
CA HIS A 344 18.86 2.18 3.31
C HIS A 344 18.46 1.69 1.90
N LYS A 345 18.89 2.39 0.84
CA LYS A 345 18.72 1.98 -0.56
C LYS A 345 19.94 1.23 -1.12
N LEU A 346 20.97 0.99 -0.31
CA LEU A 346 22.19 0.31 -0.73
C LEU A 346 22.00 -1.23 -0.66
N PRO A 347 22.29 -1.98 -1.75
CA PRO A 347 22.22 -3.44 -1.74
C PRO A 347 23.19 -4.06 -0.73
N ARG A 348 22.69 -4.98 0.10
CA ARG A 348 23.52 -5.79 1.01
C ARG A 348 24.20 -6.93 0.28
N VAL A 349 23.46 -7.58 -0.61
CA VAL A 349 23.94 -8.70 -1.42
C VAL A 349 24.14 -8.21 -2.84
N VAL A 350 25.28 -8.52 -3.44
CA VAL A 350 25.60 -8.15 -4.82
C VAL A 350 26.18 -9.36 -5.54
N VAL A 351 25.52 -9.77 -6.60
CA VAL A 351 25.97 -10.82 -7.53
C VAL A 351 26.32 -10.15 -8.86
N VAL A 352 27.44 -10.53 -9.45
CA VAL A 352 27.92 -9.96 -10.72
C VAL A 352 28.11 -11.10 -11.71
N LEU A 353 27.50 -10.95 -12.88
CA LEU A 353 27.50 -11.93 -13.95
C LEU A 353 27.93 -11.27 -15.27
N PRO A 354 28.42 -12.05 -16.25
CA PRO A 354 28.59 -11.56 -17.60
C PRO A 354 27.27 -11.11 -18.22
N GLU A 355 26.19 -11.86 -17.98
CA GLU A 355 24.82 -11.58 -18.46
C GLU A 355 23.78 -11.99 -17.39
N LEU A 356 22.62 -11.33 -17.39
CA LEU A 356 21.54 -11.68 -16.48
C LEU A 356 20.82 -12.96 -16.95
N PRO A 357 20.35 -13.83 -16.03
CA PRO A 357 19.55 -14.98 -16.40
C PRO A 357 18.29 -14.53 -17.15
N VAL A 358 18.03 -15.16 -18.29
CA VAL A 358 16.81 -14.94 -19.08
C VAL A 358 16.07 -16.26 -19.28
N THR A 359 14.74 -16.18 -19.29
CA THR A 359 13.83 -17.27 -19.63
C THR A 359 14.01 -17.68 -21.11
N ALA A 360 13.46 -18.83 -21.51
CA ALA A 360 13.40 -19.25 -22.91
C ALA A 360 12.70 -18.24 -23.86
N ARG A 361 11.99 -17.25 -23.30
CA ARG A 361 11.34 -16.15 -24.04
C ARG A 361 12.18 -14.86 -24.07
N GLY A 362 13.44 -14.89 -23.61
CA GLY A 362 14.36 -13.75 -23.60
C GLY A 362 14.09 -12.69 -22.53
N LYS A 363 13.11 -12.89 -21.65
CA LYS A 363 12.84 -12.00 -20.50
C LYS A 363 13.69 -12.40 -19.30
N ILE A 364 14.08 -11.45 -18.45
CA ILE A 364 14.80 -11.71 -17.20
C ILE A 364 14.08 -12.79 -16.36
N ASP A 365 14.80 -13.86 -16.01
CA ASP A 365 14.33 -14.91 -15.13
C ASP A 365 14.54 -14.49 -13.67
N ARG A 366 13.55 -13.79 -13.12
CA ARG A 366 13.57 -13.33 -11.71
C ARG A 366 13.66 -14.47 -10.70
N ALA A 367 13.20 -15.68 -11.04
CA ALA A 367 13.32 -16.83 -10.14
C ALA A 367 14.76 -17.35 -10.11
N ALA A 368 15.45 -17.36 -11.25
CA ALA A 368 16.88 -17.64 -11.31
C ALA A 368 17.70 -16.57 -10.58
N VAL A 369 17.37 -15.29 -10.77
CA VAL A 369 18.01 -14.19 -10.04
C VAL A 369 17.80 -14.32 -8.53
N ALA A 370 16.59 -14.65 -8.06
CA ALA A 370 16.32 -14.86 -6.64
C ALA A 370 17.19 -15.99 -6.05
N ARG A 371 17.31 -17.14 -6.74
CA ARG A 371 18.18 -18.24 -6.31
C ARG A 371 19.64 -17.82 -6.19
N LEU A 372 20.15 -17.07 -7.17
CA LEU A 372 21.53 -16.57 -7.14
C LEU A 372 21.78 -15.61 -5.97
N LEU A 373 20.79 -14.77 -5.64
CA LEU A 373 20.88 -13.88 -4.50
C LEU A 373 20.84 -14.66 -3.18
N ASP A 374 19.98 -15.68 -3.06
CA ASP A 374 19.92 -16.55 -1.88
C ASP A 374 21.20 -17.36 -1.69
N ASP A 375 21.79 -17.87 -2.78
CA ASP A 375 23.06 -18.60 -2.76
C ASP A 375 24.22 -17.70 -2.33
N ALA A 376 24.22 -16.42 -2.72
CA ALA A 376 25.23 -15.46 -2.31
C ALA A 376 25.07 -14.95 -0.87
N GLN A 377 23.94 -15.25 -0.20
CA GLN A 377 23.74 -14.96 1.22
C GLN A 377 24.25 -16.06 2.14
N ARG A 378 24.35 -17.30 1.64
CA ARG A 378 24.91 -18.45 2.34
C ARG A 378 26.43 -18.44 2.26
#